data_AF-U4M919-F1
#
_entry.id   AF-U4M919-F1
#
_cell.length_a   1.000
_cell.length_b   1.000
_cell.length_c   1.000
_cell.angle_alpha   90.00
_cell.angle_beta   90.00
_cell.angle_gamma   90.00
#
_symmetry.space_group_name_H-M   'P 1'
#
loop_
_entity.id
_entity.type
_entity.pdbx_description
1 polymer ?
#
loop_
_entity_poly.entity_id
_entity_poly.type
_entity_poly.pdbx_seq_one_letter_code
_entity_poly.pdbx_strand_id
1 'polypeptide(L)'
;MLYTVWNKIYRREFLLENNFSFEQYELGEDVRFNLDVYREVNKIYLSQDSYYVYVTGRKGSAMSGYNPKRLQYQLQELKMVDNLLSDWNLDSSELVNTVKARILMSNIYNITKQNLSVNRKVKLVKNTCERQEIEDFINNDSSALNPLIKLLLKCRMYVVLIYLKKIQMLLQHL
;
A
#
# COMPACT_ATOMS: atom_id res chain seq x y z
N MET A 1 6.83 1.64 6.82
CA MET A 1 7.30 1.94 8.19
C MET A 1 6.30 2.75 9.01
N LEU A 2 5.52 3.66 8.40
CA LEU A 2 4.53 4.47 9.11
C LEU A 2 3.25 3.71 9.54
N TYR A 3 3.00 2.56 8.93
CA TYR A 3 1.68 1.90 8.91
C TYR A 3 1.43 0.87 10.01
N THR A 4 2.48 0.36 10.65
CA THR A 4 2.41 -0.78 11.57
C THR A 4 2.64 -0.30 12.99
N VAL A 5 1.93 -0.84 13.98
CA VAL A 5 2.11 -0.43 15.39
C VAL A 5 3.23 -1.23 16.07
N TRP A 6 3.52 -2.45 15.62
CA TRP A 6 4.45 -3.37 16.29
C TRP A 6 5.94 -2.98 16.22
N ASN A 7 6.29 -1.93 15.47
CA ASN A 7 7.67 -1.43 15.37
C ASN A 7 7.84 -0.07 16.05
N LYS A 8 6.94 0.30 16.97
CA LYS A 8 6.92 1.58 17.66
C LYS A 8 6.74 1.38 19.16
N ILE A 9 7.24 2.35 19.92
CA ILE A 9 7.02 2.48 21.35
C ILE A 9 6.31 3.81 21.57
N TYR A 10 5.18 3.78 22.25
CA TYR A 10 4.37 4.96 22.55
C TYR A 10 4.46 5.25 24.05
N ARG A 11 4.58 6.53 24.43
CA ARG A 11 4.44 6.94 25.83
C ARG A 11 2.99 6.68 26.26
N ARG A 12 2.79 5.87 27.30
CA ARG A 12 1.46 5.46 27.75
C ARG A 12 0.59 6.65 28.14
N GLU A 13 1.15 7.58 28.90
CA GLU A 13 0.46 8.77 29.40
C GLU A 13 -0.05 9.62 28.25
N PHE A 14 0.77 9.80 27.21
CA PHE A 14 0.39 10.51 25.98
C PHE A 14 -0.81 9.87 25.28
N LEU A 15 -0.86 8.53 25.18
CA LEU A 15 -1.99 7.84 24.56
C LEU A 15 -3.28 8.06 25.35
N LEU A 16 -3.20 8.01 26.68
CA LEU A 16 -4.36 8.18 27.56
C LEU A 16 -4.87 9.62 27.58
N GLU A 17 -3.97 10.61 27.66
CA GLU A 17 -4.31 12.04 27.67
C GLU A 17 -5.03 12.47 26.38
N ASN A 18 -4.68 11.86 25.24
CA ASN A 18 -5.28 12.15 23.94
C ASN A 18 -6.40 11.16 23.54
N ASN A 19 -6.80 10.24 24.44
CA ASN A 19 -7.83 9.23 24.20
C ASN A 19 -7.60 8.35 22.96
N PHE A 20 -6.35 8.03 22.64
CA PHE A 20 -6.04 7.15 21.51
C PHE A 20 -6.39 5.70 21.82
N SER A 21 -7.20 5.09 20.96
CA SER A 21 -7.57 3.69 21.03
C SER A 21 -7.78 3.11 19.64
N PHE A 22 -7.70 1.79 19.50
CA PHE A 22 -8.04 1.13 18.24
C PHE A 22 -9.55 1.16 18.04
N GLU A 23 -9.98 1.79 16.97
CA GLU A 23 -11.35 1.70 16.50
C GLU A 23 -11.59 0.40 15.72
N GLN A 24 -12.84 -0.05 15.69
CA GLN A 24 -13.21 -1.28 14.98
C GLN A 24 -13.28 -1.05 13.47
N TYR A 25 -12.19 -1.41 12.78
CA TYR A 25 -12.12 -1.40 11.32
C TYR A 25 -11.93 -2.81 10.75
N GLU A 26 -12.50 -3.08 9.56
CA GLU A 26 -12.32 -4.36 8.86
C GLU A 26 -10.85 -4.56 8.43
N LEU A 27 -10.15 -3.48 8.04
CA LEU A 27 -8.74 -3.46 7.67
C LEU A 27 -8.11 -2.08 7.91
N GLY A 28 -6.83 -2.06 8.31
CA GLY A 28 -6.03 -0.84 8.44
C GLY A 28 -6.24 -0.07 9.75
N GLU A 29 -6.59 -0.78 10.83
CA GLU A 29 -6.68 -0.22 12.19
C GLU A 29 -5.34 0.41 12.63
N ASP A 30 -4.22 -0.29 12.39
CA ASP A 30 -2.88 0.19 12.72
C ASP A 30 -2.53 1.51 12.03
N VAL A 31 -2.93 1.67 10.76
CA VAL A 31 -2.60 2.86 9.97
C VAL A 31 -3.34 4.07 10.51
N ARG A 32 -4.64 3.92 10.78
CA ARG A 32 -5.48 5.00 11.28
C ARG A 32 -5.03 5.43 12.67
N PHE A 33 -4.82 4.48 13.58
CA PHE A 33 -4.26 4.75 14.90
C PHE A 33 -2.94 5.54 14.82
N ASN A 34 -2.02 5.12 13.94
CA ASN A 34 -0.76 5.84 13.77
C ASN A 34 -0.96 7.26 13.23
N LEU A 35 -1.86 7.47 12.29
CA LEU A 35 -2.14 8.79 11.72
C LEU A 35 -2.72 9.74 12.77
N ASP A 36 -3.63 9.26 13.61
CA ASP A 36 -4.20 10.05 14.71
C ASP A 36 -3.11 10.42 15.72
N VAL A 37 -2.25 9.46 16.08
CA VAL A 37 -1.07 9.71 16.93
C VAL A 37 -0.13 10.76 16.31
N TYR A 38 0.13 10.68 15.01
CA TYR A 38 1.03 11.63 14.37
C TYR A 38 0.49 13.07 14.38
N ARG A 39 -0.82 13.27 14.36
CA ARG A 39 -1.41 14.63 14.43
C ARG A 39 -1.06 15.34 15.73
N GLU A 40 -1.01 14.60 16.84
CA GLU A 40 -0.82 15.18 18.18
C GLU A 40 0.64 15.08 18.69
N VAL A 41 1.49 14.27 18.06
CA VAL A 41 2.85 14.04 18.56
C VAL A 41 3.76 15.25 18.34
N ASN A 42 4.41 15.73 19.40
CA ASN A 42 5.33 16.88 19.31
C ASN A 42 6.79 16.47 19.11
N LYS A 43 7.16 15.23 19.44
CA LYS A 43 8.54 14.74 19.35
C LYS A 43 8.57 13.25 19.02
N ILE A 44 9.36 12.91 18.00
CA ILE A 44 9.61 11.53 17.57
C ILE A 44 11.12 11.26 17.70
N TYR A 45 11.49 10.08 18.19
CA TYR A 45 12.85 9.57 18.16
C TYR A 45 12.92 8.36 17.22
N LEU A 46 13.91 8.36 16.33
CA LEU A 46 14.15 7.26 15.39
C LEU A 46 15.39 6.48 15.83
N SER A 47 15.18 5.26 16.36
CA SER A 47 16.27 4.31 16.61
C SER A 47 16.58 3.51 15.35
N GLN A 48 17.87 3.29 15.08
CA GLN A 48 18.35 2.42 14.00
C GLN A 48 18.62 0.99 14.49
N ASP A 49 18.50 0.75 15.80
CA ASP A 49 18.74 -0.57 16.38
C ASP A 49 17.55 -1.50 16.14
N SER A 50 17.84 -2.79 16.00
CA SER A 50 16.82 -3.83 15.90
C SER A 50 16.57 -4.46 17.27
N TYR A 51 15.44 -4.12 17.89
CA TYR A 51 15.03 -4.71 19.17
C TYR A 51 14.02 -5.85 19.03
N TYR A 52 13.51 -6.08 17.81
CA TYR A 52 12.44 -7.05 17.55
C TYR A 52 12.55 -7.64 16.16
N VAL A 53 12.40 -8.97 16.06
CA VAL A 53 12.40 -9.72 14.80
C VAL A 53 10.96 -10.07 14.43
N TYR A 54 10.46 -9.46 13.35
CA TYR A 54 9.12 -9.73 12.86
C TYR A 54 9.11 -10.88 11.83
N VAL A 55 8.38 -11.95 12.13
CA VAL A 55 8.23 -13.09 11.21
C VAL A 55 7.11 -12.81 10.21
N THR A 56 7.46 -12.73 8.93
CA THR A 56 6.51 -12.55 7.82
C THR A 56 6.20 -13.87 7.12
N GLY A 57 5.12 -13.91 6.33
CA GLY A 57 4.88 -15.01 5.40
C GLY A 57 4.29 -16.30 6.01
N ARG A 58 3.85 -16.28 7.27
CA ARG A 58 3.17 -17.43 7.90
C ARG A 58 1.94 -17.87 7.09
N LYS A 59 1.77 -19.18 6.91
CA LYS A 59 0.59 -19.78 6.28
C LYS A 59 -0.65 -19.38 7.08
N GLY A 60 -1.70 -18.89 6.41
CA GLY A 60 -2.91 -18.38 7.06
C GLY A 60 -2.82 -16.93 7.55
N SER A 61 -1.78 -16.18 7.20
CA SER A 61 -1.75 -14.74 7.43
C SER A 61 -2.92 -14.04 6.72
N ALA A 62 -3.59 -13.11 7.41
CA ALA A 62 -4.65 -12.27 6.86
C ALA A 62 -4.23 -11.54 5.57
N MET A 63 -2.94 -11.27 5.40
CA MET A 63 -2.37 -10.58 4.24
C MET A 63 -2.11 -11.49 3.02
N SER A 64 -2.31 -12.81 3.14
CA SER A 64 -1.96 -13.77 2.10
C SER A 64 -3.05 -13.95 1.02
N GLY A 65 -4.31 -13.72 1.36
CA GLY A 65 -5.44 -13.79 0.43
C GLY A 65 -5.59 -12.54 -0.44
N TYR A 66 -6.28 -12.68 -1.57
CA TYR A 66 -6.78 -11.52 -2.32
C TYR A 66 -8.03 -10.97 -1.65
N ASN A 67 -8.02 -9.68 -1.34
CA ASN A 67 -9.20 -8.95 -0.88
C ASN A 67 -9.57 -7.89 -1.94
N PRO A 68 -10.78 -7.93 -2.53
CA PRO A 68 -11.20 -6.96 -3.55
C PRO A 68 -11.30 -5.51 -3.04
N LYS A 69 -11.45 -5.29 -1.74
CA LYS A 69 -11.46 -3.96 -1.11
C LYS A 69 -10.06 -3.43 -0.81
N ARG A 70 -9.01 -4.25 -0.92
CA ARG A 70 -7.63 -3.88 -0.56
C ARG A 70 -7.17 -2.59 -1.23
N LEU A 71 -7.36 -2.49 -2.54
CA LEU A 71 -6.99 -1.30 -3.31
C LEU A 71 -7.64 -0.03 -2.76
N GLN A 72 -8.93 -0.09 -2.45
CA GLN A 72 -9.67 1.04 -1.90
C GLN A 72 -9.11 1.47 -0.55
N TYR A 73 -8.84 0.52 0.35
CA TYR A 73 -8.26 0.86 1.66
C TYR A 73 -6.88 1.50 1.53
N GLN A 74 -6.02 0.98 0.66
CA GLN A 74 -4.69 1.54 0.46
C GLN A 74 -4.72 2.97 -0.12
N LEU A 75 -5.67 3.26 -1.01
CA LEU A 75 -5.85 4.62 -1.56
C LEU A 75 -6.43 5.57 -0.51
N GLN A 76 -7.36 5.11 0.33
CA GLN A 76 -7.87 5.88 1.46
C GLN A 76 -6.75 6.22 2.46
N GLU A 77 -5.94 5.24 2.83
CA GLU A 77 -4.77 5.43 3.70
C GLU A 77 -3.78 6.43 3.09
N LEU A 78 -3.52 6.33 1.78
CA LEU A 78 -2.65 7.28 1.09
C LEU A 78 -3.20 8.71 1.14
N LYS A 79 -4.52 8.89 0.96
CA LYS A 79 -5.17 10.19 1.08
C LYS A 79 -5.08 10.75 2.50
N MET A 80 -5.17 9.91 3.53
CA MET A 80 -5.03 10.36 4.91
C MET A 80 -3.59 10.81 5.22
N VAL A 81 -2.59 10.11 4.68
CA VAL A 81 -1.17 10.52 4.75
C VAL A 81 -0.95 11.85 4.03
N ASP A 82 -1.53 11.99 2.84
CA ASP A 82 -1.47 13.23 2.04
C ASP A 82 -2.02 14.43 2.82
N ASN A 83 -3.20 14.27 3.41
CA ASN A 83 -3.80 15.30 4.28
C ASN A 83 -2.91 15.63 5.49
N LEU A 84 -2.35 14.62 6.16
CA LEU A 84 -1.47 14.84 7.31
C LEU A 84 -0.24 15.68 6.94
N LEU A 85 0.40 15.38 5.81
CA LEU A 85 1.54 16.15 5.33
C LEU A 85 1.14 17.57 4.92
N SER A 86 -0.03 17.73 4.30
CA SER A 86 -0.59 19.05 3.99
C SER A 86 -0.84 19.87 5.25
N ASP A 87 -1.35 19.27 6.33
CA ASP A 87 -1.57 19.94 7.63
C ASP A 87 -0.25 20.44 8.23
N TRP A 88 0.86 19.76 7.93
CA TRP A 88 2.22 20.16 8.30
C TRP A 88 2.89 21.10 7.30
N ASN A 89 2.18 21.54 6.26
CA ASN A 89 2.68 22.35 5.15
C ASN A 89 3.88 21.71 4.41
N LEU A 90 3.85 20.39 4.24
CA LEU A 90 4.86 19.63 3.50
C LEU A 90 4.31 19.18 2.14
N ASP A 91 5.14 19.31 1.09
CA ASP A 91 4.81 18.73 -0.20
C ASP A 91 4.92 17.20 -0.16
N SER A 92 3.82 16.54 -0.49
CA SER A 92 3.66 15.10 -0.52
C SER A 92 3.67 14.53 -1.95
N SER A 93 3.77 15.37 -2.98
CA SER A 93 3.53 15.00 -4.38
C SER A 93 4.36 13.81 -4.84
N GLU A 94 5.66 13.82 -4.59
CA GLU A 94 6.59 12.73 -4.93
C GLU A 94 6.29 11.45 -4.14
N LEU A 95 5.98 11.58 -2.84
CA LEU A 95 5.62 10.46 -1.97
C LEU A 95 4.33 9.80 -2.47
N VAL A 96 3.29 10.60 -2.72
CA VAL A 96 1.98 10.13 -3.20
C VAL A 96 2.15 9.40 -4.53
N ASN A 97 2.92 9.98 -5.46
CA ASN A 97 3.22 9.38 -6.75
C ASN A 97 3.92 8.01 -6.59
N THR A 98 4.97 7.95 -5.77
CA THR A 98 5.75 6.74 -5.52
C THR A 98 4.94 5.66 -4.83
N VAL A 99 4.16 6.01 -3.80
CA VAL A 99 3.33 5.06 -3.05
C VAL A 99 2.18 4.54 -3.93
N LYS A 100 1.55 5.39 -4.75
CA LYS A 100 0.48 4.98 -5.68
C LYS A 100 0.99 3.98 -6.71
N ALA A 101 2.20 4.17 -7.26
CA ALA A 101 2.85 3.16 -8.12
C ALA A 101 3.02 1.82 -7.39
N ARG A 102 3.51 1.84 -6.13
CA ARG A 102 3.68 0.63 -5.32
C ARG A 102 2.35 -0.06 -5.02
N ILE A 103 1.28 0.70 -4.72
CA ILE A 103 -0.07 0.16 -4.50
C ILE A 103 -0.55 -0.58 -5.74
N LEU A 104 -0.49 0.04 -6.91
CA LEU A 104 -0.91 -0.58 -8.17
C LEU A 104 -0.15 -1.88 -8.44
N MET A 105 1.18 -1.83 -8.37
CA MET A 105 2.03 -3.00 -8.63
C MET A 105 1.83 -4.12 -7.60
N SER A 106 1.63 -3.77 -6.33
CA SER A 106 1.33 -4.74 -5.27
C SER A 106 -0.01 -5.44 -5.49
N ASN A 107 -1.04 -4.73 -5.98
CA ASN A 107 -2.34 -5.34 -6.27
C ASN A 107 -2.24 -6.28 -7.48
N ILE A 108 -1.55 -5.87 -8.55
CA ILE A 108 -1.30 -6.72 -9.72
C ILE A 108 -0.51 -7.98 -9.33
N TYR A 109 0.51 -7.84 -8.48
CA TYR A 109 1.26 -8.97 -7.94
C TYR A 109 0.35 -9.92 -7.14
N ASN A 110 -0.47 -9.38 -6.23
CA ASN A 110 -1.35 -10.18 -5.39
C ASN A 110 -2.38 -10.95 -6.23
N ILE A 111 -2.96 -10.33 -7.26
CA ILE A 111 -3.85 -10.98 -8.24
C ILE A 111 -3.10 -12.09 -9.01
N THR A 112 -1.88 -11.81 -9.45
CA THR A 112 -1.04 -12.76 -10.20
C THR A 112 -0.74 -14.03 -9.40
N LYS A 113 -0.54 -13.90 -8.09
CA LYS A 113 -0.27 -15.01 -7.17
C LYS A 113 -1.48 -15.93 -6.92
N GLN A 114 -2.71 -15.45 -7.12
CA GLN A 114 -3.90 -16.25 -6.82
C GLN A 114 -4.00 -17.49 -7.72
N ASN A 115 -4.56 -18.58 -7.18
CA ASN A 115 -4.86 -19.77 -7.95
C ASN A 115 -6.16 -19.58 -8.76
N LEU A 116 -6.08 -18.73 -9.79
CA LEU A 116 -7.19 -18.36 -10.68
C LEU A 116 -6.77 -18.53 -12.13
N SER A 117 -7.75 -18.75 -13.02
CA SER A 117 -7.52 -18.75 -14.46
C SER A 117 -6.99 -17.39 -14.94
N VAL A 118 -6.20 -17.39 -16.02
CA VAL A 118 -5.63 -16.16 -16.59
C VAL A 118 -6.73 -15.15 -16.94
N ASN A 119 -7.85 -15.60 -17.51
CA ASN A 119 -8.99 -14.74 -17.85
C ASN A 119 -9.57 -14.03 -16.62
N ARG A 120 -9.69 -14.74 -15.48
CA ARG A 120 -10.15 -14.13 -14.22
C ARG A 120 -9.14 -13.11 -13.70
N LYS A 121 -7.83 -13.41 -13.77
CA LYS A 121 -6.77 -12.46 -13.37
C LYS A 121 -6.79 -11.19 -14.23
N VAL A 122 -6.91 -11.34 -15.55
CA VAL A 122 -7.03 -10.21 -16.48
C VAL A 122 -8.23 -9.34 -16.14
N LYS A 123 -9.39 -9.93 -15.84
CA LYS A 123 -10.59 -9.19 -15.42
C LYS A 123 -10.33 -8.38 -14.14
N LEU A 124 -9.66 -8.95 -13.14
CA LEU A 124 -9.35 -8.26 -11.88
C LEU A 124 -8.34 -7.13 -12.08
N VAL A 125 -7.30 -7.34 -12.89
CA VAL A 125 -6.32 -6.30 -13.25
C VAL A 125 -7.00 -5.17 -14.02
N LYS A 126 -7.85 -5.50 -14.99
CA LYS A 126 -8.64 -4.54 -15.75
C LYS A 126 -9.50 -3.67 -14.83
N ASN A 127 -10.31 -4.29 -13.97
CA ASN A 127 -11.15 -3.58 -12.99
C ASN A 127 -10.33 -2.68 -12.03
N THR A 128 -9.09 -3.06 -11.73
CA THR A 128 -8.18 -2.24 -10.93
C THR A 128 -7.72 -0.99 -11.69
N CYS A 129 -7.39 -1.15 -12.97
CA CYS A 129 -6.90 -0.07 -13.83
C CYS A 129 -8.00 0.89 -14.28
N GLU A 130 -9.25 0.43 -14.36
CA GLU A 130 -10.42 1.23 -14.76
C GLU A 130 -11.03 2.04 -13.60
N ARG A 131 -10.44 1.99 -12.40
CA ARG A 131 -10.84 2.95 -11.35
C ARG A 131 -10.27 4.32 -11.72
N GLN A 132 -11.12 5.35 -11.73
CA GLN A 132 -10.76 6.72 -12.13
C GLN A 132 -9.40 7.17 -11.60
N GLU A 133 -9.17 7.08 -10.29
CA GLU A 133 -7.92 7.52 -9.67
C GLU A 133 -6.66 6.78 -10.19
N ILE A 134 -6.80 5.49 -10.55
CA ILE A 134 -5.72 4.68 -11.11
C ILE A 134 -5.57 4.95 -12.61
N GLU A 135 -6.67 5.13 -13.33
CA GLU A 135 -6.66 5.48 -14.75
C GLU A 135 -5.95 6.82 -14.97
N ASP A 136 -6.32 7.84 -14.19
CA ASP A 136 -5.68 9.15 -14.20
C ASP A 136 -4.18 9.04 -13.91
N PHE A 137 -3.82 8.20 -12.93
CA PHE A 137 -2.43 7.94 -12.58
C PHE A 137 -1.63 7.26 -13.70
N ILE A 138 -2.20 6.26 -14.37
CA ILE A 138 -1.58 5.57 -15.51
C ILE A 138 -1.36 6.55 -16.67
N ASN A 139 -2.33 7.44 -16.88
CA ASN A 139 -2.30 8.40 -17.98
C ASN A 139 -1.35 9.58 -17.74
N ASN A 140 -1.13 9.97 -16.48
CA ASN A 140 -0.21 11.03 -16.10
C ASN A 140 1.24 10.69 -16.49
N ASP A 141 1.89 11.55 -17.29
CA ASP A 141 3.25 11.35 -17.79
C ASP A 141 4.32 11.38 -16.71
N SER A 142 4.09 12.12 -15.61
CA SER A 142 4.97 12.20 -14.45
C SER A 142 4.81 11.06 -13.44
N SER A 143 3.97 10.06 -13.71
CA SER A 143 3.79 8.92 -12.79
C SER A 143 5.08 8.12 -12.58
N ALA A 144 5.33 7.70 -11.34
CA ALA A 144 6.48 6.91 -10.90
C ALA A 144 6.43 5.44 -11.36
N LEU A 145 5.61 5.14 -12.37
CA LEU A 145 5.56 3.81 -12.98
C LEU A 145 6.78 3.58 -13.86
N ASN A 146 7.30 2.36 -13.84
CA ASN A 146 8.32 1.95 -14.80
C ASN A 146 7.80 2.16 -16.24
N PRO A 147 8.59 2.73 -17.17
CA PRO A 147 8.12 3.07 -18.52
C PRO A 147 7.51 1.89 -19.30
N LEU A 148 8.11 0.70 -19.20
CA LEU A 148 7.59 -0.51 -19.86
C LEU A 148 6.23 -0.91 -19.25
N ILE A 149 6.13 -0.89 -17.91
CA ILE A 149 4.88 -1.23 -17.23
C ILE A 149 3.77 -0.25 -17.60
N LYS A 150 4.08 1.04 -17.61
CA LYS A 150 3.15 2.10 -18.01
C LYS A 150 2.66 1.91 -19.44
N LEU A 151 3.57 1.61 -20.38
CA LEU A 151 3.21 1.29 -21.76
C LEU A 151 2.25 0.09 -21.82
N LEU A 152 2.57 -1.01 -21.15
CA LEU A 152 1.71 -2.20 -21.12
C LEU A 152 0.32 -1.90 -20.54
N LEU A 153 0.24 -1.06 -19.51
CA LEU A 153 -1.02 -0.65 -18.91
C LEU A 153 -1.84 0.26 -19.84
N LYS A 154 -1.22 1.28 -20.46
CA LYS A 154 -1.86 2.16 -21.45
C LYS A 154 -2.39 1.36 -22.66
N CYS A 155 -1.61 0.39 -23.14
CA CYS A 155 -2.01 -0.52 -24.23
C CYS A 155 -2.93 -1.67 -23.79
N ARG A 156 -3.34 -1.71 -22.51
CA ARG A 156 -4.21 -2.77 -21.93
C ARG A 156 -3.67 -4.20 -22.15
N MET A 157 -2.35 -4.36 -22.22
CA MET A 157 -1.64 -5.63 -22.42
C MET A 157 -1.53 -6.45 -21.12
N TYR A 158 -2.66 -6.69 -20.45
CA TYR A 158 -2.71 -7.28 -19.12
C TYR A 158 -2.18 -8.72 -19.06
N VAL A 159 -2.35 -9.50 -20.13
CA VAL A 159 -1.83 -10.88 -20.21
C VAL A 159 -0.30 -10.87 -20.10
N VAL A 160 0.36 -10.01 -20.88
CA VAL A 160 1.83 -9.86 -20.87
C VAL A 160 2.30 -9.40 -19.50
N LEU A 161 1.62 -8.40 -18.92
CA LEU A 161 1.94 -7.89 -17.59
C LEU A 161 1.88 -8.98 -16.50
N ILE A 162 0.86 -9.85 -16.53
CA ILE A 162 0.70 -10.98 -15.61
C ILE A 162 1.85 -11.98 -15.76
N TYR A 163 2.22 -12.33 -16.99
CA TYR A 163 3.34 -13.26 -17.22
C TYR A 163 4.69 -12.67 -16.81
N LEU A 164 4.95 -11.39 -17.12
CA LEU A 164 6.16 -10.70 -16.65
C LEU A 164 6.26 -10.72 -15.13
N LYS A 165 5.15 -10.47 -14.41
CA LYS A 165 5.12 -10.58 -12.96
C LYS A 165 5.33 -12.01 -12.46
N LYS A 166 4.78 -13.01 -13.14
CA LYS A 166 5.01 -14.41 -12.80
C LYS A 166 6.47 -14.81 -12.97
N ILE A 167 7.14 -14.36 -14.04
CA ILE A 167 8.58 -14.60 -14.25
C ILE A 167 9.38 -13.90 -13.15
N GLN A 168 9.09 -12.63 -12.86
CA GLN A 168 9.75 -11.90 -11.78
C GLN A 168 9.64 -12.63 -10.43
N MET A 169 8.48 -13.22 -10.13
CA MET A 169 8.27 -14.01 -8.91
C MET A 169 9.17 -15.24 -8.85
N LEU A 170 9.33 -15.97 -9.96
CA LEU A 170 10.18 -17.16 -10.03
C LEU A 170 11.66 -16.80 -9.83
N LEU A 171 12.09 -15.68 -10.42
CA LEU A 171 13.48 -15.19 -10.30
C LEU A 171 13.83 -14.72 -8.89
N GLN A 172 12.86 -14.33 -8.06
CA GLN A 172 13.10 -13.95 -6.65
C GLN A 172 13.34 -15.15 -5.73
N HIS A 173 13.13 -16.37 -6.23
CA HIS A 173 13.31 -17.62 -5.50
C HIS A 173 14.50 -18.45 -6.01
N LEU A 174 15.25 -17.92 -6.98
CA LEU A 174 16.55 -18.43 -7.43
C LEU A 174 17.66 -17.62 -6.77
#